data_AF-A0A6A5HID5-F1
#
_entry.id   AF-A0A6A5HID5-F1
#
_cell.length_a   1.000
_cell.length_b   1.000
_cell.length_c   1.000
_cell.angle_alpha   90.00
_cell.angle_beta   90.00
_cell.angle_gamma   90.00
#
_symmetry.space_group_name_H-M   'P 1'
#
loop_
_entity.id
_entity.type
_entity.pdbx_description
1 polymer ?
#
loop_
_entity_poly.entity_id
_entity_poly.type
_entity_poly.pdbx_seq_one_letter_code
_entity_poly.pdbx_strand_id
1 'polypeptide(L)'
;MHLPLSYPGLGCVLEHLEAVKRAHIIARAPGLQKIDKLIPLCLKNLFIDSDEMTINKLLIEYDKDVLAETLILHVFTHRIVSVEDLKKLNNKTVVFEYCISSRVDIIPLIKYFVETKKDIGTTFVIATDGKYFLSEMLREFEQEFGEFRCDLDGVNERLIPGLPKFSIPINNESRIQVYAIEDPEEDGRWKIVIKPVSDILGL
;
A
#
# COMPACT_ATOMS: atom_id res chain seq x y z
N MET A 1 41.36 20.84 2.12
CA MET A 1 40.19 21.60 1.65
C MET A 1 39.23 20.57 1.04
N HIS A 2 38.15 20.21 1.75
CA HIS A 2 37.19 19.22 1.24
C HIS A 2 36.25 19.92 0.25
N LEU A 3 36.21 19.44 -1.01
CA LEU A 3 35.24 19.90 -1.99
C LEU A 3 33.83 19.50 -1.52
N PRO A 4 32.86 20.42 -1.45
CA PRO A 4 31.47 20.05 -1.19
C PRO A 4 30.97 19.18 -2.36
N LEU A 5 30.27 18.10 -2.05
CA LEU A 5 29.68 17.21 -3.05
C LEU A 5 28.77 18.00 -4.01
N SER A 6 28.74 17.61 -5.29
CA SER A 6 27.91 18.27 -6.30
C SER A 6 26.42 17.93 -6.14
N TYR A 7 25.56 18.77 -6.73
CA TYR A 7 24.09 18.75 -6.60
C TYR A 7 23.42 17.38 -6.83
N PRO A 8 23.81 16.53 -7.80
CA PRO A 8 23.25 15.19 -7.97
C PRO A 8 23.69 14.20 -6.88
N GLY A 9 24.92 14.32 -6.39
CA GLY A 9 25.48 13.42 -5.38
C GLY A 9 24.79 13.57 -4.02
N LEU A 10 24.47 14.81 -3.62
CA LEU A 10 23.70 15.09 -2.41
C LEU A 10 22.26 14.60 -2.49
N GLY A 11 21.64 14.69 -3.67
CA GLY A 11 20.29 14.17 -3.89
C GLY A 11 20.21 12.67 -3.65
N CYS A 12 21.14 11.92 -4.24
CA CYS A 12 21.25 10.48 -4.07
C CYS A 12 21.46 10.07 -2.60
N VAL A 13 22.30 10.79 -1.86
CA VAL A 13 22.53 10.50 -0.43
C VAL A 13 21.28 10.73 0.41
N LEU A 14 20.55 11.82 0.17
CA LEU A 14 19.32 12.13 0.90
C LEU A 14 18.18 11.16 0.56
N GLU A 15 18.11 10.66 -0.68
CA GLU A 15 17.14 9.65 -1.11
C GLU A 15 17.26 8.33 -0.35
N HIS A 16 18.50 7.89 -0.07
CA HIS A 16 18.76 6.63 0.62
C HIS A 16 18.91 6.79 2.14
N LEU A 17 18.72 8.00 2.66
CA LEU A 17 18.85 8.29 4.09
C LEU A 17 17.54 7.99 4.81
N GLU A 18 17.64 7.34 5.96
CA GLU A 18 16.50 7.08 6.85
C GLU A 18 15.78 8.40 7.19
N ALA A 19 14.44 8.40 7.09
CA ALA A 19 13.64 9.61 7.03
C ALA A 19 13.80 10.53 8.26
N VAL A 20 13.99 10.00 9.46
CA VAL A 20 14.24 10.78 10.68
C VAL A 20 15.63 11.43 10.63
N LYS A 21 16.66 10.67 10.25
CA LYS A 21 18.01 11.25 10.02
C LYS A 21 17.99 12.32 8.95
N ARG A 22 17.26 12.10 7.85
CA ARG A 22 17.07 13.10 6.79
C ARG A 22 16.39 14.35 7.32
N ALA A 23 15.26 14.21 8.02
CA ALA A 23 14.57 15.34 8.64
C ALA A 23 15.49 16.12 9.60
N HIS A 24 16.30 15.42 10.40
CA HIS A 24 17.28 16.03 11.28
C HIS A 24 18.36 16.82 10.53
N ILE A 25 18.89 16.27 9.43
CA ILE A 25 19.89 16.95 8.58
C ILE A 25 19.28 18.17 7.90
N ILE A 26 18.09 18.04 7.30
CA ILE A 26 17.40 19.13 6.59
C ILE A 26 17.03 20.27 7.53
N ALA A 27 16.60 19.98 8.75
CA ALA A 27 16.32 20.98 9.77
C ALA A 27 17.55 21.81 10.13
N ARG A 28 18.75 21.22 10.05
CA ARG A 28 20.03 21.87 10.39
C ARG A 28 20.76 22.46 9.19
N ALA A 29 20.33 22.14 7.97
CA ALA A 29 20.95 22.58 6.73
C ALA A 29 19.90 23.15 5.74
N PRO A 30 19.48 24.42 5.91
CA PRO A 30 18.45 25.04 5.07
C PRO A 30 18.76 25.03 3.57
N GLY A 31 20.04 25.04 3.19
CA GLY A 31 20.49 24.94 1.80
C GLY A 31 20.09 23.63 1.11
N LEU A 32 19.79 22.57 1.88
CA LEU A 32 19.36 21.27 1.36
C LEU A 32 17.84 21.17 1.20
N GLN A 33 17.05 22.10 1.75
CA GLN A 33 15.59 22.07 1.65
C GLN A 33 15.07 22.11 0.21
N LYS A 34 15.78 22.80 -0.68
CA LYS A 34 15.41 22.85 -2.10
C LYS A 34 15.56 21.51 -2.79
N ILE A 35 16.57 20.74 -2.40
CA ILE A 35 16.83 19.39 -2.94
C ILE A 35 15.89 18.39 -2.26
N ASP A 36 15.70 18.53 -0.94
CA ASP A 36 14.80 17.70 -0.15
C ASP A 36 13.36 17.68 -0.69
N LYS A 37 12.82 18.83 -1.11
CA LYS A 37 11.49 18.93 -1.72
C LYS A 37 11.34 18.16 -3.04
N LEU A 38 12.44 17.82 -3.69
CA LEU A 38 12.47 17.10 -4.96
C LEU A 38 12.63 15.59 -4.76
N ILE A 39 12.89 15.14 -3.53
CA ILE A 39 13.14 13.74 -3.22
C ILE A 39 11.97 13.20 -2.37
N PRO A 40 11.25 12.17 -2.84
CA PRO A 40 10.20 11.53 -2.06
C PRO A 40 10.69 11.04 -0.68
N LEU A 41 9.82 11.02 0.32
CA LEU A 41 10.12 10.45 1.63
C LEU A 41 9.89 8.94 1.60
N CYS A 42 10.96 8.15 1.66
CA CYS A 42 10.86 6.69 1.81
C CYS A 42 10.68 6.35 3.29
N LEU A 43 9.43 6.15 3.71
CA LEU A 43 9.09 5.70 5.06
C LEU A 43 9.03 4.18 5.07
N LYS A 44 9.74 3.53 6.00
CA LYS A 44 9.63 2.07 6.18
C LYS A 44 8.37 1.71 6.96
N ASN A 45 8.06 2.50 8.01
CA ASN A 45 6.84 2.38 8.80
C ASN A 45 6.35 3.77 9.20
N LEU A 46 5.04 3.99 9.11
CA LEU A 46 4.37 5.21 9.56
C LEU A 46 3.26 4.82 10.53
N PHE A 47 3.40 5.25 11.79
CA PHE A 47 2.39 5.05 12.83
C PHE A 47 1.85 6.41 13.28
N ILE A 48 0.52 6.54 13.31
CA ILE A 48 -0.18 7.76 13.73
C ILE A 48 -1.28 7.35 14.71
N ASP A 49 -1.14 7.78 15.95
CA ASP A 49 -2.12 7.70 17.04
C ASP A 49 -2.79 9.06 17.28
N SER A 50 -3.82 9.11 18.14
CA SER A 50 -4.51 10.36 18.51
C SER A 50 -3.57 11.44 19.04
N ASP A 51 -2.50 11.01 19.72
CA ASP A 51 -1.56 11.91 20.41
C ASP A 51 -0.09 11.69 20.02
N GLU A 52 0.21 10.67 19.21
CA GLU A 52 1.60 10.32 18.85
C GLU A 52 1.77 10.05 17.35
N MET A 53 2.81 10.61 16.76
CA MET A 53 3.26 10.25 15.40
C MET A 53 4.64 9.61 15.52
N THR A 54 4.73 8.34 15.15
CA THR A 54 6.00 7.60 15.17
C THR A 54 6.45 7.28 13.74
N ILE A 55 7.61 7.82 13.38
CA ILE A 55 8.32 7.54 12.14
C ILE A 55 9.50 6.62 12.48
N ASN A 56 9.58 5.46 11.82
CA ASN A 56 10.73 4.54 11.88
C ASN A 56 11.15 3.97 13.26
N LYS A 57 10.23 3.74 14.20
CA LYS A 57 10.47 2.74 15.27
C LYS A 57 9.87 1.41 14.85
N LEU A 58 10.70 0.45 14.50
CA LEU A 58 10.35 -0.96 14.60
C LEU A 58 11.60 -1.74 14.98
N LEU A 59 11.48 -2.52 16.05
CA LEU A 59 12.51 -3.45 16.52
C LEU A 59 12.03 -4.85 16.11
N ILE A 60 12.41 -5.30 14.90
CA ILE A 60 12.42 -6.71 14.49
C ILE A 60 13.60 -6.89 13.54
N GLU A 61 14.44 -7.90 13.78
CA GLU A 61 15.59 -8.28 12.95
C GLU A 61 15.12 -8.86 11.61
N TYR A 62 15.62 -8.37 10.44
CA TYR A 62 16.24 -9.18 9.37
C TYR A 62 16.74 -8.37 8.14
N ASP A 63 17.33 -9.13 7.21
CA ASP A 63 18.24 -8.90 6.08
C ASP A 63 18.12 -7.63 5.21
N LYS A 64 19.27 -7.20 4.67
CA LYS A 64 19.60 -5.82 4.27
C LYS A 64 19.14 -5.36 2.87
N ASP A 65 18.45 -6.16 2.07
CA ASP A 65 18.34 -5.89 0.62
C ASP A 65 16.92 -5.67 0.03
N VAL A 66 15.86 -5.49 0.84
CA VAL A 66 14.51 -5.23 0.29
C VAL A 66 14.23 -3.72 0.16
N LEU A 67 14.25 -3.24 -1.08
CA LEU A 67 13.93 -1.88 -1.53
C LEU A 67 12.51 -1.41 -1.12
N ALA A 68 12.32 -0.09 -1.10
CA ALA A 68 11.13 0.68 -0.69
C ALA A 68 9.84 0.46 -1.53
N GLU A 69 9.63 -0.74 -2.10
CA GLU A 69 8.48 -1.07 -2.96
C GLU A 69 7.20 -1.33 -2.15
N THR A 70 7.35 -1.85 -0.94
CA THR A 70 6.24 -2.25 -0.06
C THR A 70 6.20 -1.34 1.16
N LEU A 71 5.03 -0.75 1.44
CA LEU A 71 4.73 -0.04 2.67
C LEU A 71 3.83 -0.91 3.55
N ILE A 72 4.22 -1.15 4.79
CA ILE A 72 3.39 -1.86 5.77
C ILE A 72 2.83 -0.84 6.77
N LEU A 73 1.52 -0.84 6.94
CA LEU A 73 0.76 0.05 7.80
C LEU A 73 0.01 -0.78 8.84
N HIS A 74 0.31 -0.55 10.10
CA HIS A 74 -0.45 -1.15 11.19
C HIS A 74 -1.54 -0.19 11.66
N VAL A 75 -2.80 -0.55 11.47
CA VAL A 75 -3.95 0.33 11.76
C VAL A 75 -4.59 -0.10 13.09
N PHE A 76 -3.98 0.30 14.20
CA PHE A 76 -4.46 -0.01 15.55
C PHE A 76 -5.43 1.03 16.15
N THR A 77 -5.76 2.08 15.40
CA THR A 77 -6.50 3.24 15.92
C THR A 77 -7.94 3.28 15.42
N HIS A 78 -8.78 4.12 16.02
CA HIS A 78 -10.13 4.41 15.53
C HIS A 78 -10.15 5.27 14.25
N ARG A 79 -8.99 5.62 13.69
CA ARG A 79 -8.91 6.48 12.51
C ARG A 79 -9.25 5.68 11.25
N ILE A 80 -10.07 6.27 10.39
CA ILE A 80 -10.34 5.76 9.05
C ILE A 80 -9.22 6.25 8.12
N VAL A 81 -8.61 5.34 7.38
CA VAL A 81 -7.69 5.64 6.27
C VAL A 81 -8.56 6.02 5.07
N SER A 82 -8.67 7.33 4.85
CA SER A 82 -9.56 7.89 3.85
C SER A 82 -9.06 7.70 2.42
N VAL A 83 -9.95 7.82 1.43
CA VAL A 83 -9.57 7.87 0.00
C VAL A 83 -8.48 8.90 -0.27
N GLU A 84 -8.55 10.08 0.35
CA GLU A 84 -7.56 11.14 0.16
C GLU A 84 -6.20 10.79 0.75
N ASP A 85 -6.14 9.96 1.79
CA ASP A 85 -4.90 9.45 2.34
C ASP A 85 -4.31 8.35 1.45
N LEU A 86 -5.16 7.45 0.93
CA LEU A 86 -4.76 6.37 0.03
C LEU A 86 -4.17 6.90 -1.29
N LYS A 87 -4.75 7.98 -1.84
CA LYS A 87 -4.25 8.65 -3.07
C LYS A 87 -2.84 9.24 -2.94
N LYS A 88 -2.38 9.51 -1.71
CA LYS A 88 -1.03 10.06 -1.46
C LYS A 88 0.05 8.98 -1.44
N LEU A 89 -0.34 7.71 -1.36
CA LEU A 89 0.58 6.58 -1.34
C LEU A 89 1.12 6.34 -2.74
N ASN A 90 2.43 6.18 -2.86
CA ASN A 90 3.14 6.00 -4.13
C ASN A 90 3.92 4.67 -4.19
N ASN A 91 3.77 3.82 -3.18
CA ASN A 91 4.38 2.50 -3.13
C ASN A 91 3.72 1.56 -4.16
N LYS A 92 4.50 0.60 -4.65
CA LYS A 92 3.97 -0.47 -5.53
C LYS A 92 2.99 -1.35 -4.77
N THR A 93 3.30 -1.63 -3.51
CA THR A 93 2.44 -2.43 -2.63
C THR A 93 2.24 -1.73 -1.29
N VAL A 94 1.00 -1.71 -0.81
CA VAL A 94 0.65 -1.21 0.52
C VAL A 94 -0.07 -2.33 1.27
N VAL A 95 0.49 -2.75 2.39
CA VAL A 95 -0.06 -3.80 3.24
C VAL A 95 -0.63 -3.14 4.50
N PHE A 96 -1.91 -3.35 4.76
CA PHE A 96 -2.56 -2.99 6.01
C PHE A 96 -2.58 -4.20 6.93
N GLU A 97 -1.75 -4.19 7.97
CA GLU A 97 -1.73 -5.23 8.99
C GLU A 97 -2.59 -4.84 10.19
N TYR A 98 -3.16 -5.86 10.84
CA TYR A 98 -4.05 -5.73 12.00
C TYR A 98 -5.20 -4.74 11.77
N CYS A 99 -5.62 -4.61 10.51
CA CYS A 99 -6.61 -3.64 10.12
C CYS A 99 -8.00 -4.25 10.21
N ILE A 100 -8.91 -3.54 10.89
CA ILE A 100 -10.33 -3.85 10.83
C ILE A 100 -10.83 -3.34 9.46
N SER A 101 -11.57 -4.18 8.72
CA SER A 101 -12.00 -3.89 7.34
C SER A 101 -12.68 -2.54 7.17
N SER A 102 -13.50 -2.13 8.15
CA SER A 102 -14.23 -0.86 8.16
C SER A 102 -13.36 0.39 8.34
N ARG A 103 -12.03 0.25 8.44
CA ARG A 103 -11.10 1.37 8.67
C ARG A 103 -10.34 1.81 7.43
N VAL A 104 -10.50 1.15 6.29
CA VAL A 104 -9.85 1.57 5.04
C VAL A 104 -10.91 1.77 3.98
N ASP A 105 -10.96 2.97 3.39
CA ASP A 105 -11.91 3.31 2.34
C ASP A 105 -11.52 2.70 0.98
N ILE A 106 -11.27 1.38 0.93
CA ILE A 106 -10.92 0.67 -0.30
C ILE A 106 -12.05 0.66 -1.31
N ILE A 107 -13.29 0.40 -0.89
CA ILE A 107 -14.44 0.40 -1.81
C ILE A 107 -14.66 1.79 -2.42
N PRO A 108 -14.74 2.88 -1.62
CA PRO A 108 -14.79 4.24 -2.18
C PRO A 108 -13.60 4.58 -3.09
N LEU A 109 -12.39 4.09 -2.77
CA LEU A 109 -11.21 4.29 -3.61
C LEU A 109 -11.37 3.61 -4.99
N ILE A 110 -11.85 2.37 -5.02
CA ILE A 110 -12.09 1.63 -6.27
C ILE A 110 -13.16 2.33 -7.10
N LYS A 111 -14.27 2.77 -6.49
CA LYS A 111 -15.30 3.57 -7.18
C LYS A 111 -14.71 4.82 -7.81
N TYR A 112 -13.86 5.54 -7.07
CA TYR A 112 -13.15 6.71 -7.61
C TYR A 112 -12.28 6.36 -8.83
N PHE A 113 -11.55 5.24 -8.82
CA PHE A 113 -10.75 4.83 -9.98
C PHE A 113 -11.61 4.51 -11.20
N VAL A 114 -12.74 3.80 -11.00
CA VAL A 114 -13.70 3.49 -12.07
C VAL A 114 -14.32 4.77 -12.66
N GLU A 115 -14.78 5.70 -11.81
CA GLU A 115 -15.39 6.96 -12.22
C GLU A 115 -14.41 7.85 -12.99
N THR A 116 -13.17 7.94 -12.52
CA THR A 116 -12.14 8.79 -13.13
C THR A 116 -11.37 8.11 -14.25
N LYS A 117 -11.59 6.81 -14.46
CA LYS A 117 -10.84 5.95 -15.39
C LYS A 117 -9.32 5.98 -15.17
N LYS A 118 -8.88 6.34 -13.96
CA LYS A 118 -7.48 6.55 -13.60
C LYS A 118 -7.07 5.61 -12.49
N ASP A 119 -6.16 4.72 -12.83
CA ASP A 119 -5.47 3.83 -11.89
C ASP A 119 -4.17 4.49 -11.37
N ILE A 120 -3.78 4.16 -10.15
CA ILE A 120 -2.49 4.52 -9.54
C ILE A 120 -1.47 3.37 -9.58
N GLY A 121 -1.87 2.16 -9.97
CA GLY A 121 -0.97 1.02 -10.12
C GLY A 121 -0.46 0.43 -8.80
N THR A 122 -1.04 0.84 -7.67
CA THR A 122 -0.71 0.32 -6.34
C THR A 122 -1.54 -0.92 -6.01
N THR A 123 -0.86 -2.00 -5.61
CA THR A 123 -1.53 -3.17 -5.02
C THR A 123 -1.78 -2.90 -3.54
N PHE A 124 -3.02 -3.02 -3.10
CA PHE A 124 -3.38 -2.96 -1.69
C PHE A 124 -3.62 -4.37 -1.15
N VAL A 125 -3.08 -4.66 0.02
CA VAL A 125 -3.26 -5.92 0.73
C VAL A 125 -3.79 -5.61 2.10
N ILE A 126 -4.94 -6.14 2.48
CA ILE A 126 -5.49 -5.99 3.82
C ILE A 126 -5.39 -7.34 4.52
N ALA A 127 -4.51 -7.45 5.50
CA ALA A 127 -4.36 -8.61 6.34
C ALA A 127 -5.38 -8.56 7.49
N THR A 128 -6.07 -9.68 7.69
CA THR A 128 -7.03 -9.86 8.77
C THR A 128 -6.79 -11.17 9.50
N ASP A 129 -6.96 -11.12 10.81
CA ASP A 129 -6.83 -12.23 11.76
C ASP A 129 -8.16 -12.97 11.99
N GLY A 130 -9.28 -12.47 11.45
CA GLY A 130 -10.62 -12.99 11.72
C GLY A 130 -11.40 -13.35 10.47
N LYS A 131 -11.91 -14.59 10.43
CA LYS A 131 -12.75 -15.10 9.32
C LYS A 131 -14.01 -14.25 9.15
N TYR A 132 -14.53 -13.75 10.27
CA TYR A 132 -15.65 -12.82 10.31
C TYR A 132 -15.33 -11.56 9.50
N PHE A 133 -14.25 -10.87 9.80
CA PHE A 133 -13.85 -9.64 9.10
C PHE A 133 -13.58 -9.87 7.61
N LEU A 134 -12.94 -11.00 7.27
CA LEU A 134 -12.77 -11.42 5.88
C LEU A 134 -14.13 -11.54 5.17
N SER A 135 -15.07 -12.26 5.78
CA SER A 135 -16.40 -12.48 5.20
C SER A 135 -17.24 -11.20 5.10
N GLU A 136 -17.12 -10.29 6.07
CA GLU A 136 -17.77 -8.98 6.03
C GLU A 136 -17.25 -8.14 4.88
N MET A 137 -15.92 -8.03 4.71
CA MET A 137 -15.34 -7.26 3.62
C MET A 137 -15.72 -7.83 2.24
N LEU A 138 -15.65 -9.16 2.09
CA LEU A 138 -16.07 -9.81 0.84
C LEU A 138 -17.57 -9.59 0.55
N ARG A 139 -18.41 -9.50 1.58
CA ARG A 139 -19.82 -9.14 1.42
C ARG A 139 -20.00 -7.68 0.97
N GLU A 140 -19.21 -6.75 1.49
CA GLU A 140 -19.23 -5.36 1.03
C GLU A 140 -18.79 -5.25 -0.45
N PHE A 141 -17.74 -5.98 -0.84
CA PHE A 141 -17.36 -6.10 -2.25
C PHE A 141 -18.48 -6.71 -3.10
N GLU A 142 -19.16 -7.74 -2.61
CA GLU A 142 -20.28 -8.35 -3.32
C GLU A 142 -21.44 -7.38 -3.55
N GLN A 143 -21.77 -6.57 -2.55
CA GLN A 143 -22.85 -5.60 -2.62
C GLN A 143 -22.57 -4.52 -3.67
N GLU A 144 -21.31 -4.13 -3.83
CA GLU A 144 -20.91 -3.00 -4.65
C GLU A 144 -20.43 -3.40 -6.04
N PHE A 145 -19.85 -4.60 -6.17
CA PHE A 145 -19.17 -5.06 -7.38
C PHE A 145 -19.57 -6.49 -7.78
N GLY A 146 -20.68 -7.02 -7.26
CA GLY A 146 -21.15 -8.38 -7.53
C GLY A 146 -21.35 -8.71 -9.02
N GLU A 147 -21.66 -7.71 -9.86
CA GLU A 147 -21.74 -7.89 -11.31
C GLU A 147 -20.40 -8.25 -11.98
N PHE A 148 -19.28 -7.98 -11.30
CA PHE A 148 -17.92 -8.22 -11.78
C PHE A 148 -17.27 -9.48 -11.20
N ARG A 149 -18.07 -10.43 -10.68
CA ARG A 149 -17.56 -11.74 -10.24
C ARG A 149 -16.83 -12.47 -11.38
N CYS A 150 -15.69 -13.07 -11.06
CA CYS A 150 -14.86 -13.79 -12.03
C CYS A 150 -14.04 -14.87 -11.33
N ASP A 151 -13.75 -15.98 -12.01
CA ASP A 151 -12.96 -17.07 -11.40
C ASP A 151 -11.45 -16.76 -11.27
N LEU A 152 -10.98 -15.69 -11.94
CA LEU A 152 -9.59 -15.25 -12.01
C LEU A 152 -8.63 -16.37 -12.42
N ASP A 153 -8.86 -16.96 -13.60
CA ASP A 153 -7.98 -17.99 -14.16
C ASP A 153 -6.54 -17.45 -14.33
N GLY A 154 -5.55 -18.20 -13.85
CA GLY A 154 -4.13 -17.87 -14.03
C GLY A 154 -3.48 -17.03 -12.93
N VAL A 155 -4.17 -16.75 -11.82
CA VAL A 155 -3.55 -16.14 -10.64
C VAL A 155 -2.61 -17.16 -9.95
N ASN A 156 -1.33 -16.81 -9.83
CA ASN A 156 -0.27 -17.67 -9.25
C ASN A 156 -0.25 -17.69 -7.71
N GLU A 157 -1.13 -16.94 -7.05
CA GLU A 157 -1.19 -16.90 -5.58
C GLU A 157 -2.09 -18.03 -5.02
N ARG A 158 -1.88 -18.42 -3.76
CA ARG A 158 -2.69 -19.43 -3.06
C ARG A 158 -4.06 -18.88 -2.72
N LEU A 159 -4.95 -18.86 -3.71
CA LEU A 159 -6.33 -18.45 -3.56
C LEU A 159 -7.07 -19.36 -2.58
N ILE A 160 -7.94 -18.77 -1.76
CA ILE A 160 -8.83 -19.53 -0.89
C ILE A 160 -10.02 -20.06 -1.71
N PRO A 161 -10.22 -21.39 -1.84
CA PRO A 161 -11.31 -21.95 -2.62
C PRO A 161 -12.69 -21.55 -2.09
N GLY A 162 -13.61 -21.25 -3.00
CA GLY A 162 -15.01 -20.94 -2.67
C GLY A 162 -15.29 -19.52 -2.17
N LEU A 163 -14.26 -18.68 -2.00
CA LEU A 163 -14.46 -17.25 -1.72
C LEU A 163 -14.67 -16.46 -3.03
N PRO A 164 -15.52 -15.42 -3.01
CA PRO A 164 -15.78 -14.60 -4.18
C PRO A 164 -14.51 -13.86 -4.61
N LYS A 165 -14.42 -13.66 -5.91
CA LYS A 165 -13.34 -12.96 -6.58
C LYS A 165 -13.96 -12.03 -7.60
N PHE A 166 -13.31 -10.91 -7.85
CA PHE A 166 -13.84 -9.84 -8.69
C PHE A 166 -12.80 -9.39 -9.70
N SER A 167 -13.28 -8.98 -10.87
CA SER A 167 -12.50 -8.37 -11.95
C SER A 167 -13.21 -7.09 -12.39
N ILE A 168 -12.93 -5.98 -11.71
CA ILE A 168 -13.63 -4.70 -11.85
C ILE A 168 -12.95 -3.85 -12.93
N PRO A 169 -13.58 -3.57 -14.07
CA PRO A 169 -12.95 -2.77 -15.13
C PRO A 169 -12.81 -1.30 -14.72
N ILE A 170 -11.61 -0.72 -14.91
CA ILE A 170 -11.38 0.74 -14.77
C ILE A 170 -11.58 1.42 -16.13
N ASN A 171 -10.96 0.87 -17.16
CA ASN A 171 -11.05 1.33 -18.55
C ASN A 171 -10.81 0.15 -19.51
N ASN A 172 -10.58 0.40 -20.80
CA ASN A 172 -10.38 -0.66 -21.78
C ASN A 172 -9.04 -1.40 -21.67
N GLU A 173 -8.12 -0.87 -20.86
CA GLU A 173 -6.72 -1.30 -20.76
C GLU A 173 -6.35 -1.76 -19.35
N SER A 174 -7.21 -1.52 -18.36
CA SER A 174 -6.94 -1.91 -16.97
C SER A 174 -8.20 -2.26 -16.18
N ARG A 175 -7.98 -3.15 -15.21
CA ARG A 175 -8.98 -3.67 -14.27
C ARG A 175 -8.37 -3.85 -12.89
N ILE A 176 -9.22 -3.96 -11.88
CA ILE A 176 -8.84 -4.29 -10.50
C ILE A 176 -9.32 -5.69 -10.21
N GLN A 177 -8.38 -6.56 -9.85
CA GLN A 177 -8.68 -7.88 -9.34
C GLN A 177 -8.77 -7.82 -7.82
N VAL A 178 -9.82 -8.43 -7.26
CA VAL A 178 -10.01 -8.55 -5.81
C VAL A 178 -10.19 -10.01 -5.46
N TYR A 179 -9.36 -10.54 -4.55
CA TYR A 179 -9.40 -11.94 -4.12
C TYR A 179 -8.78 -12.12 -2.75
N ALA A 180 -9.12 -13.23 -2.10
CA ALA A 180 -8.57 -13.61 -0.81
C ALA A 180 -7.51 -14.71 -0.95
N ILE A 181 -6.43 -14.58 -0.17
CA ILE A 181 -5.34 -15.55 -0.07
C ILE A 181 -5.10 -15.92 1.40
N GLU A 182 -4.57 -17.11 1.62
CA GLU A 182 -4.04 -17.53 2.91
C GLU A 182 -2.58 -17.07 3.06
N ASP A 183 -2.21 -16.59 4.24
CA ASP A 183 -0.83 -16.21 4.54
C ASP A 183 0.03 -17.47 4.65
N PRO A 184 1.03 -17.67 3.77
CA PRO A 184 1.84 -18.88 3.81
C PRO A 184 2.77 -18.96 5.04
N GLU A 185 3.04 -17.83 5.70
CA GLU A 185 3.97 -17.74 6.84
C GLU A 185 3.27 -17.83 8.20
N GLU A 186 1.97 -17.54 8.26
CA GLU A 186 1.17 -17.57 9.49
C GLU A 186 -0.16 -18.30 9.28
N ASP A 187 -0.26 -19.51 9.84
CA ASP A 187 -1.47 -20.32 9.80
C ASP A 187 -2.66 -19.57 10.41
N GLY A 188 -3.78 -19.54 9.69
CA GLY A 188 -5.00 -18.85 10.12
C GLY A 188 -5.06 -17.34 9.86
N ARG A 189 -4.05 -16.73 9.22
CA ARG A 189 -4.16 -15.35 8.71
C ARG A 189 -4.58 -15.33 7.25
N TRP A 190 -5.52 -14.42 6.94
CA TRP A 190 -6.01 -14.22 5.58
C TRP A 190 -5.72 -12.81 5.11
N LYS A 191 -5.53 -12.66 3.80
CA LYS A 191 -5.29 -11.37 3.17
C LYS A 191 -6.30 -11.18 2.04
N ILE A 192 -6.89 -9.98 1.96
CA ILE A 192 -7.61 -9.54 0.77
C ILE A 192 -6.65 -8.71 -0.07
N VAL A 193 -6.48 -9.11 -1.31
CA VAL A 193 -5.60 -8.45 -2.27
C VAL A 193 -6.46 -7.69 -3.27
N ILE A 194 -6.14 -6.42 -3.45
CA ILE A 194 -6.71 -5.50 -4.43
C ILE A 194 -5.59 -5.14 -5.39
N LYS A 195 -5.57 -5.78 -6.55
CA LYS A 195 -4.45 -5.74 -7.48
C LYS A 195 -4.86 -5.12 -8.82
N PRO A 196 -4.29 -3.97 -9.20
CA PRO A 196 -4.47 -3.45 -10.55
C PRO A 196 -3.76 -4.36 -11.56
N VAL A 197 -4.42 -4.63 -12.68
CA VAL A 197 -3.91 -5.46 -13.79
C VAL A 197 -4.15 -4.72 -15.09
N SER A 198 -3.14 -4.69 -15.96
CA SER A 198 -3.29 -4.16 -17.31
C SER A 198 -3.62 -5.29 -18.30
N ASP A 199 -4.59 -5.03 -19.16
CA ASP A 199 -5.03 -5.92 -20.24
C ASP A 199 -4.12 -5.89 -21.47
N ILE A 200 -3.12 -4.99 -21.51
CA ILE A 200 -2.24 -4.79 -22.68
C ILE A 200 -1.15 -5.87 -22.78
N LEU A 201 -0.88 -6.64 -21.72
CA LEU A 201 0.11 -7.72 -21.76
C LEU A 201 -0.57 -9.07 -22.07
N GLY A 202 -1.02 -9.20 -23.31
CA GLY A 202 -1.66 -10.40 -23.85
C GLY A 202 -1.38 -10.63 -25.34
N LEU A 203 -0.26 -10.11 -25.88
CA LEU A 203 0.27 -10.42 -27.21
C LEU A 203 1.76 -10.73 -27.14
#